data_AF-A0A5F5XKH8-F1
#
_entry.id   AF-A0A5F5XKH8-F1
#
_cell.length_a   1.000
_cell.length_b   1.000
_cell.length_c   1.000
_cell.angle_alpha   90.00
_cell.angle_beta   90.00
_cell.angle_gamma   90.00
#
_symmetry.space_group_name_H-M   'P 1'
#
loop_
_entity.id
_entity.type
_entity.pdbx_description
1 polymer ?
#
loop_
_entity_poly.entity_id
_entity_poly.type
_entity_poly.pdbx_seq_one_letter_code
_entity_poly.pdbx_strand_id
1 'polypeptide(L)'
;MSPSRCESMELDNKIRDLIERNDSPDLKGATPGATPGHRNSCSLKTPGKTASMAYCVQGTTRMSAAESSSEHGEHDQSSSRKNLTSSLEQKIRCLEKQRKELLEVNQQWDQQFRSMKELYERKVAELKMKLDAAERFLSSQEKERLQSQRESDRLHDQTRQRLQLEEKEKESLSEELHEMKKENKLLKEKNTLASKKKEQYECEIKRLNKALQDALKIECSSFPEDCLGKSELECRHKEMRTEMEVLKQQVQIYEEDFKKERSDRERLNQEKETLQQIIQTSQSELNRLNSQIKACQMEKEKLEKQLKQMYFPICNCGLNFHLRDPCTLADPGTAQDLHKHPPDYQWYAPDQFPPDVQHKANGFSSEKKVNQ
;
A
#
# COMPACT_ATOMS: atom_id res chain seq x y z
N MET A 1 -4.18 21.03 -44.72
CA MET A 1 -4.75 19.80 -44.15
C MET A 1 -5.62 20.18 -42.97
N SER A 2 -6.90 19.88 -43.04
CA SER A 2 -7.90 20.21 -42.02
C SER A 2 -7.85 19.19 -40.88
N PRO A 3 -7.86 19.60 -39.60
CA PRO A 3 -8.22 18.71 -38.51
C PRO A 3 -9.71 18.85 -38.21
N SER A 4 -10.40 17.73 -38.37
CA SER A 4 -11.79 17.45 -38.02
C SER A 4 -12.09 17.77 -36.55
N ARG A 5 -13.09 18.64 -36.33
CA ARG A 5 -13.74 18.86 -35.03
C ARG A 5 -14.47 17.58 -34.61
N CYS A 6 -14.16 17.05 -33.43
CA CYS A 6 -14.88 15.96 -32.79
C CYS A 6 -16.16 16.46 -32.09
N GLU A 7 -17.27 15.77 -32.33
CA GLU A 7 -18.62 15.94 -31.78
C GLU A 7 -18.76 15.45 -30.32
N SER A 8 -17.83 15.79 -29.43
CA SER A 8 -17.88 15.31 -28.02
C SER A 8 -18.78 16.11 -27.09
N MET A 9 -19.35 17.24 -27.54
CA MET A 9 -20.08 18.16 -26.65
C MET A 9 -21.55 17.78 -26.45
N GLU A 10 -22.12 16.96 -27.33
CA GLU A 10 -23.54 16.62 -27.30
C GLU A 10 -23.86 15.43 -26.37
N LEU A 11 -22.90 14.52 -26.18
CA LEU A 11 -23.01 13.42 -25.22
C LEU A 11 -22.96 13.92 -23.77
N ASP A 12 -22.21 14.98 -23.52
CA ASP A 12 -21.96 15.53 -22.19
C ASP A 12 -23.21 16.23 -21.60
N ASN A 13 -24.03 16.84 -22.47
CA ASN A 13 -25.32 17.43 -22.07
C ASN A 13 -26.37 16.35 -21.79
N LYS A 14 -26.38 15.24 -22.54
CA LYS A 14 -27.30 14.11 -22.29
C LYS A 14 -27.04 13.42 -20.95
N ILE A 15 -25.78 13.35 -20.54
CA ILE A 15 -25.38 12.79 -19.24
C ILE A 15 -25.81 13.74 -18.11
N ARG A 16 -25.62 15.06 -18.26
CA ARG A 16 -26.13 16.05 -17.31
C ARG A 16 -27.65 15.99 -17.14
N ASP A 17 -28.40 15.92 -18.24
CA ASP A 17 -29.87 15.83 -18.20
C ASP A 17 -30.39 14.53 -17.54
N LEU A 18 -29.64 13.43 -17.65
CA LEU A 18 -29.99 12.15 -17.02
C LEU A 18 -29.69 12.14 -15.51
N ILE A 19 -28.69 12.88 -15.06
CA ILE A 19 -28.37 13.04 -13.64
C ILE A 19 -29.39 13.97 -12.98
N GLU A 20 -29.70 15.11 -13.61
CA GLU A 20 -30.67 16.09 -13.08
C GLU A 20 -32.10 15.52 -12.97
N ARG A 21 -32.48 14.60 -13.86
CA ARG A 21 -33.79 13.93 -13.83
C ARG A 21 -33.91 12.84 -12.76
N ASN A 22 -32.80 12.32 -12.23
CA ASN A 22 -32.79 11.33 -11.15
C ASN A 22 -32.72 11.97 -9.74
N ASP A 23 -32.31 13.23 -9.65
CA ASP A 23 -32.07 13.92 -8.37
C ASP A 23 -33.25 14.79 -7.88
N SER A 24 -34.44 14.70 -8.49
CA SER A 24 -35.66 15.38 -7.97
C SER A 24 -36.48 14.45 -7.07
N PRO A 25 -36.58 14.71 -5.75
CA PRO A 25 -37.57 14.08 -4.89
C PRO A 25 -38.80 14.99 -4.81
N ASP A 26 -39.95 14.56 -5.33
CA ASP A 26 -41.21 15.13 -4.86
C ASP A 26 -42.31 14.10 -4.65
N LEU A 27 -43.07 14.38 -3.60
CA LEU A 27 -43.89 13.50 -2.79
C LEU A 27 -45.36 13.44 -3.28
N LYS A 28 -46.02 12.33 -2.91
CA LYS A 28 -47.47 12.11 -2.69
C LYS A 28 -48.38 11.79 -3.90
N GLY A 29 -48.75 10.51 -3.94
CA GLY A 29 -50.10 10.05 -3.55
C GLY A 29 -51.20 10.06 -4.60
N ALA A 30 -51.52 8.87 -5.14
CA ALA A 30 -52.89 8.45 -5.50
C ALA A 30 -52.90 6.96 -5.90
N THR A 31 -53.85 6.19 -5.34
CA THR A 31 -54.31 4.89 -5.88
C THR A 31 -54.84 5.10 -7.32
N PRO A 32 -54.74 4.12 -8.23
CA PRO A 32 -55.88 3.23 -8.45
C PRO A 32 -55.50 1.78 -8.87
N GLY A 33 -56.47 0.89 -8.76
CA GLY A 33 -56.40 -0.47 -9.30
C GLY A 33 -56.54 -0.54 -10.82
N ALA A 34 -56.67 -1.78 -11.28
CA ALA A 34 -56.89 -2.28 -12.65
C ALA A 34 -55.63 -2.68 -13.44
N THR A 35 -55.45 -4.01 -13.51
CA THR A 35 -54.74 -4.75 -14.58
C THR A 35 -55.35 -4.42 -15.96
N PRO A 36 -54.60 -4.55 -17.08
CA PRO A 36 -54.44 -5.85 -17.75
C PRO A 36 -53.02 -6.06 -18.33
N GLY A 37 -52.41 -7.25 -18.18
CA GLY A 37 -52.46 -8.33 -19.18
C GLY A 37 -51.40 -8.12 -20.27
N HIS A 38 -50.33 -8.93 -20.38
CA HIS A 38 -50.23 -10.12 -21.27
C HIS A 38 -48.72 -10.21 -21.61
N ARG A 39 -47.95 -11.31 -21.65
CA ARG A 39 -48.15 -12.77 -21.62
C ARG A 39 -46.81 -13.38 -21.19
N ASN A 40 -46.83 -14.24 -20.18
CA ASN A 40 -45.80 -15.27 -19.96
C ASN A 40 -46.31 -16.57 -20.60
N SER A 41 -45.41 -17.32 -21.24
CA SER A 41 -45.69 -18.68 -21.72
C SER A 41 -44.60 -19.62 -21.23
N CYS A 42 -44.83 -20.29 -20.11
CA CYS A 42 -44.19 -21.57 -19.80
C CYS A 42 -45.20 -22.48 -19.09
N SER A 43 -45.68 -23.47 -19.83
CA SER A 43 -46.59 -24.51 -19.37
C SER A 43 -45.85 -25.57 -18.57
N LEU A 44 -46.32 -25.85 -17.35
CA LEU A 44 -46.08 -27.12 -16.65
C LEU A 44 -47.44 -27.75 -16.34
N LYS A 45 -47.69 -28.93 -16.93
CA LYS A 45 -48.82 -29.82 -16.61
C LYS A 45 -48.26 -31.06 -15.92
N THR A 46 -48.68 -31.31 -14.68
CA THR A 46 -48.97 -32.66 -14.19
C THR A 46 -50.17 -32.57 -13.23
N PRO A 47 -51.16 -33.49 -13.29
CA PRO A 47 -52.27 -33.51 -12.37
C PRO A 47 -52.03 -34.55 -11.26
N GLY A 48 -51.88 -34.09 -10.02
CA GLY A 48 -52.00 -34.93 -8.82
C GLY A 48 -53.41 -34.77 -8.23
N LYS A 49 -54.24 -35.80 -8.38
CA LYS A 49 -55.56 -35.88 -7.74
C LYS A 49 -55.47 -36.89 -6.59
N THR A 50 -55.41 -36.36 -5.37
CA THR A 50 -55.66 -37.10 -4.13
C THR A 50 -57.14 -37.02 -3.83
N ALA A 51 -57.84 -38.16 -3.84
CA ALA A 51 -59.17 -38.30 -3.26
C ALA A 51 -59.06 -39.31 -2.12
N SER A 52 -59.21 -38.82 -0.90
CA SER A 52 -59.44 -39.61 0.30
C SER A 52 -60.93 -39.45 0.62
N MET A 53 -61.70 -40.55 0.65
CA MET A 53 -63.02 -40.55 1.27
C MET A 53 -63.37 -41.93 1.83
N ALA A 54 -63.45 -41.95 3.15
CA ALA A 54 -64.37 -42.67 4.04
C ALA A 54 -64.68 -44.16 3.81
N TYR A 55 -64.13 -44.97 4.72
CA TYR A 55 -64.83 -45.88 5.64
C TYR A 55 -66.21 -46.43 5.22
N CYS A 56 -66.29 -47.77 5.12
CA CYS A 56 -67.46 -48.54 5.56
C CYS A 56 -66.98 -49.86 6.18
N VAL A 57 -67.30 -50.02 7.46
CA VAL A 57 -67.20 -51.23 8.27
C VAL A 57 -68.55 -51.93 8.23
N GLN A 58 -68.55 -53.24 7.95
CA GLN A 58 -69.48 -54.31 8.39
C GLN A 58 -69.40 -55.46 7.36
N GLY A 59 -69.38 -56.73 7.72
CA GLY A 59 -69.49 -57.36 9.03
C GLY A 59 -69.13 -58.83 8.90
N THR A 60 -68.57 -59.38 9.97
CA THR A 60 -68.45 -60.80 10.23
C THR A 60 -69.85 -61.39 10.34
N THR A 61 -70.18 -62.41 9.56
CA THR A 61 -71.35 -63.28 9.84
C THR A 61 -70.97 -64.73 9.61
N ARG A 62 -71.33 -65.50 10.63
CA ARG A 62 -70.95 -66.86 10.95
C ARG A 62 -72.04 -67.81 10.40
N MET A 63 -71.60 -68.99 9.96
CA MET A 63 -72.33 -70.27 9.83
C MET A 63 -73.34 -70.43 8.69
N SER A 64 -73.09 -71.46 7.86
CA SER A 64 -74.01 -72.59 7.72
C SER A 64 -73.22 -73.81 7.23
N ALA A 65 -73.11 -74.80 8.10
CA ALA A 65 -72.80 -76.17 7.74
C ALA A 65 -73.99 -76.70 6.94
N ALA A 66 -73.73 -77.16 5.72
CA ALA A 66 -74.61 -78.07 5.02
C ALA A 66 -73.77 -79.32 4.75
N GLU A 67 -74.08 -80.35 5.54
CA GLU A 67 -73.72 -81.72 5.24
C GLU A 67 -74.30 -82.08 3.87
N SER A 68 -73.43 -82.42 2.93
CA SER A 68 -73.79 -83.24 1.78
C SER A 68 -72.78 -84.36 1.66
N SER A 69 -73.16 -85.45 2.33
CA SER A 69 -72.77 -86.80 1.97
C SER A 69 -73.12 -87.05 0.49
N SER A 70 -72.11 -87.34 -0.32
CA SER A 70 -72.25 -88.13 -1.54
C SER A 70 -70.88 -88.70 -1.88
N GLU A 71 -70.63 -89.88 -1.31
CA GLU A 71 -69.64 -90.80 -1.83
C GLU A 71 -69.99 -91.20 -3.28
N HIS A 72 -68.95 -91.57 -4.02
CA HIS A 72 -68.96 -92.25 -5.32
C HIS A 72 -69.01 -91.37 -6.59
N GLY A 73 -67.80 -90.97 -6.99
CA GLY A 73 -67.47 -90.47 -8.33
C GLY A 73 -65.96 -90.36 -8.54
N GLU A 74 -65.17 -91.26 -7.93
CA GLU A 74 -63.70 -91.28 -8.07
C GLU A 74 -63.29 -92.07 -9.31
N HIS A 75 -63.25 -91.41 -10.48
CA HIS A 75 -62.13 -91.60 -11.41
C HIS A 75 -62.05 -90.57 -12.56
N ASP A 76 -63.14 -89.87 -12.92
CA ASP A 76 -63.12 -88.97 -14.09
C ASP A 76 -63.11 -87.45 -13.78
N GLN A 77 -63.42 -87.01 -12.56
CA GLN A 77 -63.25 -85.59 -12.16
C GLN A 77 -61.79 -85.19 -11.84
N SER A 78 -60.95 -86.20 -11.62
CA SER A 78 -59.54 -86.07 -11.24
C SER A 78 -58.69 -85.52 -12.40
N SER A 79 -58.99 -85.86 -13.66
CA SER A 79 -58.24 -85.41 -14.83
C SER A 79 -58.49 -83.92 -15.17
N SER A 80 -59.74 -83.46 -15.20
CA SER A 80 -60.07 -82.04 -15.49
C SER A 80 -59.52 -81.08 -14.41
N ARG A 81 -59.65 -81.45 -13.12
CA ARG A 81 -59.11 -80.67 -12.00
C ARG A 81 -57.59 -80.57 -12.05
N LYS A 82 -56.88 -81.65 -12.39
CA LYS A 82 -55.40 -81.65 -12.54
C LYS A 82 -54.91 -80.77 -13.69
N ASN A 83 -55.64 -80.72 -14.80
CA ASN A 83 -55.31 -79.85 -15.94
C ASN A 83 -55.56 -78.35 -15.65
N LEU A 84 -56.61 -78.03 -14.89
CA LEU A 84 -56.87 -76.67 -14.39
C LEU A 84 -55.78 -76.23 -13.40
N THR A 85 -55.40 -77.10 -12.47
CA THR A 85 -54.32 -76.82 -11.50
C THR A 85 -52.97 -76.60 -12.20
N SER A 86 -52.61 -77.43 -13.18
CA SER A 86 -51.35 -77.26 -13.93
C SER A 86 -51.32 -75.96 -14.75
N SER A 87 -52.47 -75.56 -15.31
CA SER A 87 -52.62 -74.28 -16.02
C SER A 87 -52.47 -73.07 -15.07
N LEU A 88 -53.09 -73.13 -13.89
CA LEU A 88 -52.94 -72.09 -12.86
C LEU A 88 -51.51 -71.99 -12.34
N GLU A 89 -50.82 -73.12 -12.12
CA GLU A 89 -49.40 -73.15 -11.74
C GLU A 89 -48.50 -72.54 -12.81
N GLN A 90 -48.75 -72.82 -14.10
CA GLN A 90 -48.00 -72.19 -15.19
C GLN A 90 -48.25 -70.68 -15.22
N LYS A 91 -49.49 -70.22 -14.99
CA LYS A 91 -49.82 -68.81 -14.88
C LYS A 91 -49.12 -68.14 -13.70
N ILE A 92 -49.05 -68.79 -12.55
CA ILE A 92 -48.31 -68.33 -11.37
C ILE A 92 -46.82 -68.17 -11.72
N ARG A 93 -46.19 -69.18 -12.32
CA ARG A 93 -44.77 -69.11 -12.75
C ARG A 93 -44.51 -67.95 -13.71
N CYS A 94 -45.39 -67.73 -14.69
CA CYS A 94 -45.27 -66.60 -15.61
C CYS A 94 -45.39 -65.24 -14.90
N LEU A 95 -46.33 -65.10 -13.97
CA LEU A 95 -46.51 -63.87 -13.18
C LEU A 95 -45.32 -63.63 -12.23
N GLU A 96 -44.77 -64.67 -11.63
CA GLU A 96 -43.56 -64.58 -10.81
C GLU A 96 -42.36 -64.08 -11.63
N LYS A 97 -42.21 -64.57 -12.87
CA LYS A 97 -41.18 -64.09 -13.79
C LYS A 97 -41.37 -62.60 -14.12
N GLN A 98 -42.59 -62.20 -14.49
CA GLN A 98 -42.93 -60.80 -14.76
C GLN A 98 -42.70 -59.90 -13.53
N ARG A 99 -43.04 -60.37 -12.32
CA ARG A 99 -42.78 -59.65 -11.07
C ARG A 99 -41.28 -59.43 -10.85
N LYS A 100 -40.46 -60.46 -11.10
CA LYS A 100 -38.99 -60.36 -10.99
C LYS A 100 -38.40 -59.37 -12.00
N GLU A 101 -38.80 -59.47 -13.27
CA GLU A 101 -38.37 -58.56 -14.33
C GLU A 101 -38.77 -57.10 -14.00
N LEU A 102 -39.99 -56.89 -13.50
CA LEU A 102 -40.44 -55.56 -13.08
C LEU A 102 -39.65 -55.03 -11.88
N LEU A 103 -39.31 -55.88 -10.90
CA LEU A 103 -38.50 -55.50 -9.75
C LEU A 103 -37.08 -55.11 -10.18
N GLU A 104 -36.50 -55.82 -11.14
CA GLU A 104 -35.17 -55.53 -11.68
C GLU A 104 -35.15 -54.20 -12.45
N VAL A 105 -36.15 -53.94 -13.30
CA VAL A 105 -36.30 -52.63 -13.96
C VAL A 105 -36.47 -51.51 -12.93
N ASN A 106 -37.29 -51.72 -11.89
CA ASN A 106 -37.46 -50.73 -10.83
C ASN A 106 -36.14 -50.47 -10.08
N GLN A 107 -35.36 -51.52 -9.78
CA GLN A 107 -34.04 -51.39 -9.15
C GLN A 107 -33.05 -50.61 -10.03
N GLN A 108 -33.04 -50.88 -11.35
CA GLN A 108 -32.21 -50.13 -12.29
C GLN A 108 -32.63 -48.66 -12.36
N TRP A 109 -33.93 -48.36 -12.42
CA TRP A 109 -34.45 -47.00 -12.40
C TRP A 109 -34.07 -46.25 -11.13
N ASP A 110 -34.21 -46.90 -9.98
CA ASP A 110 -33.80 -46.35 -8.69
C ASP A 110 -32.30 -46.04 -8.66
N GLN A 111 -31.48 -46.95 -9.19
CA GLN A 111 -30.03 -46.74 -9.27
C GLN A 111 -29.70 -45.55 -10.17
N GLN A 112 -30.30 -45.47 -11.36
CA GLN A 112 -30.08 -44.36 -12.29
C GLN A 112 -30.54 -43.02 -11.68
N PHE A 113 -31.70 -43.02 -11.02
CA PHE A 113 -32.21 -41.83 -10.35
C PHE A 113 -31.28 -41.37 -9.22
N ARG A 114 -30.80 -42.29 -8.38
CA ARG A 114 -29.85 -41.97 -7.30
C ARG A 114 -28.53 -41.42 -7.86
N SER A 115 -27.94 -42.09 -8.84
CA SER A 115 -26.69 -41.64 -9.49
C SER A 115 -26.85 -40.25 -10.10
N MET A 116 -27.95 -40.01 -10.81
CA MET A 116 -28.25 -38.72 -11.45
C MET A 116 -28.48 -37.62 -10.40
N LYS A 117 -29.26 -37.92 -9.36
CA LYS A 117 -29.53 -36.98 -8.26
C LYS A 117 -28.25 -36.56 -7.56
N GLU A 118 -27.40 -37.52 -7.21
CA GLU A 118 -26.14 -37.25 -6.53
C GLU A 118 -25.19 -36.39 -7.41
N LEU A 119 -25.15 -36.66 -8.72
CA LEU A 119 -24.38 -35.85 -9.67
C LEU A 119 -24.83 -34.39 -9.67
N TYR A 120 -26.14 -34.14 -9.74
CA TYR A 120 -26.65 -32.77 -9.74
C TYR A 120 -26.55 -32.10 -8.36
N GLU A 121 -26.72 -32.84 -7.27
CA GLU A 121 -26.48 -32.31 -5.92
C GLU A 121 -25.02 -31.86 -5.76
N ARG A 122 -24.05 -32.68 -6.22
CA ARG A 122 -22.63 -32.30 -6.28
C ARG A 122 -22.42 -31.08 -7.16
N LYS A 123 -23.08 -30.99 -8.33
CA LYS A 123 -22.94 -29.85 -9.23
C LYS A 123 -23.48 -28.55 -8.62
N VAL A 124 -24.62 -28.63 -7.95
CA VAL A 124 -25.21 -27.50 -7.24
C VAL A 124 -24.31 -27.04 -6.09
N ALA A 125 -23.74 -27.97 -5.32
CA ALA A 125 -22.79 -27.63 -4.27
C ALA A 125 -21.53 -26.95 -4.82
N GLU A 126 -20.96 -27.47 -5.92
CA GLU A 126 -19.80 -26.86 -6.60
C GLU A 126 -20.10 -25.43 -7.08
N LEU A 127 -21.27 -25.21 -7.70
CA LEU A 127 -21.67 -23.88 -8.17
C LEU A 127 -21.91 -22.91 -7.02
N LYS A 128 -22.53 -23.36 -5.93
CA LYS A 128 -22.68 -22.55 -4.71
C LYS A 128 -21.32 -22.15 -4.14
N MET A 129 -20.39 -23.09 -4.01
CA MET A 129 -19.03 -22.79 -3.54
C MET A 129 -18.30 -21.80 -4.45
N LYS A 130 -18.46 -21.92 -5.78
CA LYS A 130 -17.87 -20.97 -6.75
C LYS A 130 -18.50 -19.58 -6.64
N LEU A 131 -19.82 -19.50 -6.44
CA LEU A 131 -20.51 -18.25 -6.20
C LEU A 131 -20.01 -17.58 -4.92
N ASP A 132 -19.98 -18.30 -3.80
CA ASP A 132 -19.48 -17.77 -2.51
C ASP A 132 -18.02 -17.32 -2.61
N ALA A 133 -17.19 -18.01 -3.38
CA ALA A 133 -15.81 -17.63 -3.63
C ALA A 133 -15.71 -16.35 -4.47
N ALA A 134 -16.53 -16.21 -5.51
CA ALA A 134 -16.59 -15.01 -6.34
C ALA A 134 -17.11 -13.80 -5.55
N GLU A 135 -18.15 -13.96 -4.73
CA GLU A 135 -18.67 -12.90 -3.87
C GLU A 135 -17.62 -12.41 -2.86
N ARG A 136 -16.88 -13.32 -2.23
CA ARG A 136 -15.77 -12.97 -1.33
C ARG A 136 -14.64 -12.25 -2.06
N PHE A 137 -14.33 -12.65 -3.28
CA PHE A 137 -13.33 -11.97 -4.11
C PHE A 137 -13.77 -10.54 -4.47
N LEU A 138 -15.02 -10.37 -4.93
CA LEU A 138 -15.59 -9.06 -5.25
C LEU A 138 -15.65 -8.14 -4.01
N SER A 139 -16.10 -8.66 -2.86
CA SER A 139 -16.12 -7.88 -1.61
C SER A 139 -14.72 -7.42 -1.18
N SER A 140 -13.70 -8.26 -1.39
CA SER A 140 -12.31 -7.91 -1.09
C SER A 140 -11.79 -6.83 -2.04
N GLN A 141 -12.07 -6.96 -3.33
CA GLN A 141 -11.72 -5.97 -4.35
C GLN A 141 -12.43 -4.63 -4.12
N GLU A 142 -13.70 -4.63 -3.74
CA GLU A 142 -14.46 -3.43 -3.37
C GLU A 142 -13.79 -2.69 -2.20
N LYS A 143 -13.38 -3.42 -1.15
CA LYS A 143 -12.68 -2.85 0.00
C LYS A 143 -11.34 -2.23 -0.40
N GLU A 144 -10.59 -2.91 -1.26
CA GLU A 144 -9.31 -2.42 -1.78
C GLU A 144 -9.51 -1.13 -2.61
N ARG A 145 -10.52 -1.08 -3.49
CA ARG A 145 -10.87 0.15 -4.22
C ARG A 145 -11.23 1.30 -3.29
N LEU A 146 -12.07 1.05 -2.28
CA LEU A 146 -12.46 2.07 -1.30
C LEU A 146 -11.28 2.51 -0.42
N GLN A 147 -10.34 1.62 -0.13
CA GLN A 147 -9.11 1.97 0.59
C GLN A 147 -8.20 2.83 -0.29
N SER A 148 -7.96 2.42 -1.53
CA SER A 148 -7.15 3.16 -2.50
C SER A 148 -7.73 4.56 -2.76
N GLN A 149 -9.05 4.69 -2.88
CA GLN A 149 -9.71 6.00 -3.00
C GLN A 149 -9.45 6.87 -1.77
N ARG A 150 -9.65 6.34 -0.56
CA ARG A 150 -9.37 7.06 0.70
C ARG A 150 -7.91 7.47 0.83
N GLU A 151 -6.97 6.66 0.33
CA GLU A 151 -5.55 6.98 0.30
C GLU A 151 -5.25 8.08 -0.72
N SER A 152 -5.84 8.02 -1.91
CA SER A 152 -5.75 9.07 -2.93
C SER A 152 -6.28 10.41 -2.41
N ASP A 153 -7.46 10.41 -1.76
CA ASP A 153 -8.06 11.61 -1.19
C ASP A 153 -7.15 12.22 -0.10
N ARG A 154 -6.60 11.38 0.78
CA ARG A 154 -5.61 11.82 1.80
C ARG A 154 -4.37 12.47 1.18
N LEU A 155 -3.84 11.89 0.11
CA LEU A 155 -2.68 12.45 -0.60
C LEU A 155 -3.01 13.79 -1.27
N HIS A 156 -4.21 13.90 -1.86
CA HIS A 156 -4.69 15.15 -2.42
C HIS A 156 -4.82 16.25 -1.37
N ASP A 157 -5.37 15.94 -0.19
CA ASP A 157 -5.48 16.90 0.90
C ASP A 157 -4.11 17.36 1.43
N GLN A 158 -3.16 16.42 1.58
CA GLN A 158 -1.78 16.76 1.97
C GLN A 158 -1.10 17.66 0.94
N THR A 159 -1.28 17.37 -0.36
CA THR A 159 -0.73 18.20 -1.44
C THR A 159 -1.34 19.60 -1.42
N ARG A 160 -2.66 19.70 -1.22
CA ARG A 160 -3.37 20.98 -1.10
C ARG A 160 -2.86 21.80 0.09
N GLN A 161 -2.68 21.17 1.25
CA GLN A 161 -2.14 21.84 2.44
C GLN A 161 -0.72 22.35 2.22
N ARG A 162 0.15 21.53 1.60
CA ARG A 162 1.52 21.92 1.26
C ARG A 162 1.55 23.14 0.34
N LEU A 163 0.72 23.14 -0.71
CA LEU A 163 0.61 24.27 -1.64
C LEU A 163 0.13 25.54 -0.93
N GLN A 164 -0.85 25.44 -0.03
CA GLN A 164 -1.32 26.59 0.75
C GLN A 164 -0.25 27.16 1.69
N LEU A 165 0.60 26.31 2.28
CA LEU A 165 1.71 26.76 3.11
C LEU A 165 2.78 27.48 2.27
N GLU A 166 3.14 26.91 1.13
CA GLU A 166 4.10 27.52 0.20
C GLU A 166 3.60 28.86 -0.35
N GLU A 167 2.30 28.99 -0.63
CA GLU A 167 1.70 30.25 -1.08
C GLU A 167 1.77 31.33 0.01
N LYS A 168 1.48 30.98 1.26
CA LYS A 168 1.62 31.90 2.41
C LYS A 168 3.06 32.33 2.65
N GLU A 169 4.01 31.40 2.56
CA GLU A 169 5.43 31.70 2.70
C GLU A 169 5.89 32.64 1.58
N LYS A 170 5.47 32.39 0.34
CA LYS A 170 5.76 33.26 -0.80
C LYS A 170 5.17 34.66 -0.62
N GLU A 171 3.95 34.77 -0.11
CA GLU A 171 3.33 36.05 0.22
C GLU A 171 4.16 36.80 1.27
N SER A 172 4.50 36.15 2.39
CA SER A 172 5.35 36.73 3.44
C SER A 172 6.72 37.20 2.91
N LEU A 173 7.41 36.38 2.11
CA LEU A 173 8.69 36.74 1.50
C LEU A 173 8.56 37.91 0.52
N SER A 174 7.43 38.00 -0.18
CA SER A 174 7.17 39.12 -1.09
C SER A 174 6.95 40.44 -0.35
N GLU A 175 6.29 40.39 0.80
CA GLU A 175 6.10 41.54 1.69
C GLU A 175 7.44 42.03 2.25
N GLU A 176 8.26 41.11 2.77
CA GLU A 176 9.60 41.41 3.28
C GLU A 176 10.49 42.02 2.18
N LEU A 177 10.46 41.45 0.97
CA LEU A 177 11.21 41.99 -0.16
C LEU A 177 10.77 43.42 -0.52
N HIS A 178 9.47 43.71 -0.44
CA HIS A 178 8.96 45.04 -0.68
C HIS A 178 9.37 46.04 0.41
N GLU A 179 9.40 45.62 1.68
CA GLU A 179 9.89 46.44 2.80
C GLU A 179 11.39 46.74 2.65
N MET A 180 12.21 45.72 2.41
CA MET A 180 13.65 45.87 2.15
C MET A 180 13.92 46.80 0.96
N LYS A 181 13.08 46.78 -0.07
CA LYS A 181 13.20 47.69 -1.21
C LYS A 181 12.95 49.15 -0.82
N LYS A 182 12.00 49.42 0.09
CA LYS A 182 11.77 50.78 0.64
C LYS A 182 12.95 51.24 1.48
N GLU A 183 13.48 50.39 2.35
CA GLU A 183 14.65 50.72 3.16
C GLU A 183 15.88 51.02 2.32
N ASN A 184 16.13 50.20 1.29
CA ASN A 184 17.25 50.42 0.37
C ASN A 184 17.13 51.78 -0.35
N LYS A 185 15.91 52.17 -0.74
CA LYS A 185 15.65 53.48 -1.33
C LYS A 185 15.98 54.61 -0.34
N LEU A 186 15.51 54.51 0.90
CA LEU A 186 15.79 55.49 1.95
C LEU A 186 17.29 55.59 2.26
N LEU A 187 18.00 54.46 2.33
CA LEU A 187 19.44 54.43 2.54
C LEU A 187 20.21 55.08 1.39
N LYS A 188 19.79 54.85 0.14
CA LYS A 188 20.35 55.55 -1.03
C LYS A 188 20.18 57.07 -0.89
N GLU A 189 18.99 57.54 -0.55
CA GLU A 189 18.73 58.97 -0.33
C GLU A 189 19.62 59.55 0.79
N LYS A 190 19.72 58.86 1.94
CA LYS A 190 20.64 59.24 3.02
C LYS A 190 22.09 59.30 2.57
N ASN A 191 22.56 58.35 1.76
CA ASN A 191 23.92 58.33 1.23
C ASN A 191 24.16 59.53 0.29
N THR A 192 23.21 59.84 -0.59
CA THR A 192 23.32 61.04 -1.46
C THR A 192 23.40 62.33 -0.64
N LEU A 193 22.61 62.45 0.44
CA LEU A 193 22.64 63.60 1.34
C LEU A 193 23.98 63.70 2.09
N ALA A 194 24.47 62.57 2.62
CA ALA A 194 25.77 62.50 3.28
C ALA A 194 26.91 62.88 2.32
N SER A 195 26.85 62.44 1.06
CA SER A 195 27.81 62.79 0.01
C SER A 195 27.83 64.29 -0.28
N LYS A 196 26.65 64.92 -0.42
CA LYS A 196 26.55 66.39 -0.57
C LYS A 196 27.12 67.14 0.64
N LYS A 197 26.83 66.66 1.85
CA LYS A 197 27.37 67.26 3.08
C LYS A 197 28.89 67.11 3.16
N LYS A 198 29.44 65.97 2.74
CA LYS A 198 30.88 65.75 2.60
C LYS A 198 31.50 66.76 1.64
N GLU A 199 30.89 66.95 0.47
CA GLU A 199 31.36 67.93 -0.53
C GLU A 199 31.36 69.36 0.03
N GLN A 200 30.32 69.75 0.78
CA GLN A 200 30.27 71.05 1.47
C GLN A 200 31.43 71.22 2.45
N TYR A 201 31.72 70.20 3.28
CA TYR A 201 32.87 70.25 4.18
C TYR A 201 34.19 70.27 3.43
N GLU A 202 34.33 69.55 2.32
CA GLU A 202 35.54 69.61 1.49
C GLU A 202 35.75 71.02 0.90
N CYS A 203 34.68 71.68 0.43
CA CYS A 203 34.75 73.07 -0.02
C CYS A 203 35.18 74.01 1.12
N GLU A 204 34.62 73.84 2.32
CA GLU A 204 34.95 74.66 3.48
C GLU A 204 36.39 74.42 3.95
N ILE A 205 36.86 73.17 3.98
CA ILE A 205 38.26 72.84 4.28
C ILE A 205 39.18 73.47 3.24
N LYS A 206 38.86 73.41 1.95
CA LYS A 206 39.65 74.08 0.90
C LYS A 206 39.72 75.59 1.13
N ARG A 207 38.59 76.22 1.50
CA ARG A 207 38.52 77.65 1.82
C ARG A 207 39.36 78.00 3.04
N LEU A 208 39.24 77.23 4.13
CA LEU A 208 40.00 77.43 5.36
C LEU A 208 41.49 77.19 5.17
N ASN A 209 41.89 76.13 4.47
CA ASN A 209 43.30 75.87 4.14
C ASN A 209 43.89 77.00 3.29
N LYS A 210 43.11 77.57 2.37
CA LYS A 210 43.54 78.73 1.59
C LYS A 210 43.74 79.97 2.47
N ALA A 211 42.78 80.27 3.34
CA ALA A 211 42.89 81.38 4.30
C ALA A 211 44.10 81.20 5.24
N LEU A 212 44.33 79.96 5.72
CA LEU A 212 45.48 79.62 6.55
C LEU A 212 46.80 79.79 5.79
N GLN A 213 46.90 79.33 4.54
CA GLN A 213 48.10 79.54 3.72
C GLN A 213 48.37 81.03 3.44
N ASP A 214 47.32 81.83 3.24
CA ASP A 214 47.46 83.26 3.03
C ASP A 214 47.90 83.97 4.32
N ALA A 215 47.35 83.59 5.47
CA ALA A 215 47.80 84.06 6.79
C ALA A 215 49.27 83.67 7.06
N LEU A 216 49.63 82.40 6.82
CA LEU A 216 51.01 81.93 6.95
C LEU A 216 51.96 82.60 5.94
N LYS A 217 51.50 83.00 4.74
CA LYS A 217 52.34 83.80 3.83
C LYS A 217 52.61 85.21 4.38
N ILE A 218 51.68 85.76 5.16
CA ILE A 218 51.84 87.04 5.85
C ILE A 218 52.79 86.87 7.04
N GLU A 219 52.61 85.80 7.84
CA GLU A 219 53.42 85.51 9.03
C GLU A 219 54.82 84.93 8.73
N CYS A 220 55.00 84.13 7.66
CA CYS A 220 56.32 83.63 7.22
C CYS A 220 57.22 84.71 6.59
N SER A 221 56.76 85.97 6.50
CA SER A 221 57.65 87.12 6.32
C SER A 221 58.31 87.59 7.63
N SER A 222 57.93 87.00 8.78
CA SER A 222 58.43 87.30 10.12
C SER A 222 58.54 86.04 11.02
N PHE A 223 59.69 85.37 10.94
CA PHE A 223 60.33 84.44 11.91
C PHE A 223 59.62 83.14 12.37
N PRO A 224 60.38 82.09 12.75
CA PRO A 224 59.89 80.71 12.95
C PRO A 224 59.72 80.34 14.43
N GLU A 225 58.73 79.50 14.76
CA GLU A 225 58.69 78.88 16.09
C GLU A 225 58.06 77.48 16.07
N ASP A 226 58.96 76.52 16.25
CA ASP A 226 58.91 75.24 16.96
C ASP A 226 57.57 74.72 17.52
N CYS A 227 57.19 73.48 17.15
CA CYS A 227 56.30 72.58 17.92
C CYS A 227 56.22 71.16 17.29
N LEU A 228 57.34 70.43 17.23
CA LEU A 228 57.39 69.07 16.64
C LEU A 228 57.10 67.91 17.62
N GLY A 229 56.79 68.18 18.90
CA GLY A 229 56.81 67.14 19.95
C GLY A 229 55.48 66.52 20.40
N LYS A 230 54.31 67.07 20.04
CA LYS A 230 53.01 66.64 20.61
C LYS A 230 52.25 65.59 19.79
N SER A 231 52.63 65.37 18.53
CA SER A 231 51.92 64.53 17.56
C SER A 231 52.05 63.02 17.83
N GLU A 232 53.21 62.57 18.29
CA GLU A 232 53.57 61.14 18.34
C GLU A 232 52.84 60.37 19.46
N LEU A 233 52.67 61.01 20.63
CA LEU A 233 51.91 60.46 21.76
C LEU A 233 50.42 60.29 21.45
N GLU A 234 49.85 61.20 20.66
CA GLU A 234 48.44 61.18 20.26
C GLU A 234 48.15 60.10 19.20
N CYS A 235 49.14 59.80 18.34
CA CYS A 235 49.08 58.70 17.38
C CYS A 235 49.09 57.35 18.10
N ARG A 236 50.05 57.14 19.01
CA ARG A 236 50.12 55.92 19.83
C ARG A 236 48.87 55.67 20.66
N HIS A 237 48.24 56.73 21.17
CA HIS A 237 47.01 56.60 21.93
C HIS A 237 45.78 56.27 21.06
N LYS A 238 45.80 56.65 19.78
CA LYS A 238 44.77 56.23 18.81
C LYS A 238 44.96 54.77 18.39
N GLU A 239 46.20 54.34 18.15
CA GLU A 239 46.55 52.94 17.83
C GLU A 239 46.14 51.99 18.96
N MET A 240 46.46 52.32 20.22
CA MET A 240 46.04 51.55 21.40
C MET A 240 44.51 51.41 21.49
N ARG A 241 43.75 52.46 21.14
CA ARG A 241 42.29 52.41 21.13
C ARG A 241 41.75 51.50 20.04
N THR A 242 42.35 51.52 18.85
CA THR A 242 41.97 50.61 17.76
C THR A 242 42.30 49.15 18.10
N GLU A 243 43.45 48.90 18.71
CA GLU A 243 43.83 47.55 19.17
C GLU A 243 42.85 47.03 20.22
N MET A 244 42.44 47.87 21.19
CA MET A 244 41.45 47.48 22.19
C MET A 244 40.09 47.13 21.57
N GLU A 245 39.64 47.89 20.56
CA GLU A 245 38.37 47.62 19.89
C GLU A 245 38.43 46.34 19.06
N VAL A 246 39.55 46.09 18.37
CA VAL A 246 39.77 44.83 17.63
C VAL A 246 39.74 43.63 18.58
N LEU A 247 40.42 43.70 19.72
CA LEU A 247 40.39 42.63 20.72
C LEU A 247 38.98 42.40 21.27
N LYS A 248 38.21 43.48 21.49
CA LYS A 248 36.82 43.38 21.94
C LYS A 248 35.93 42.71 20.89
N GLN A 249 36.08 43.06 19.62
CA GLN A 249 35.38 42.38 18.52
C GLN A 249 35.81 40.92 18.40
N GLN A 250 37.09 40.62 18.59
CA GLN A 250 37.60 39.24 18.56
C GLN A 250 36.99 38.37 19.65
N VAL A 251 36.88 38.89 20.88
CA VAL A 251 36.20 38.19 21.99
C VAL A 251 34.74 37.96 21.67
N GLN A 252 34.06 38.94 21.07
CA GLN A 252 32.67 38.79 20.68
C GLN A 252 32.48 37.70 19.62
N ILE A 253 33.34 37.66 18.59
CA ILE A 253 33.30 36.61 17.56
C ILE A 253 33.52 35.23 18.18
N TYR A 254 34.50 35.08 19.08
CA TYR A 254 34.72 33.80 19.76
C TYR A 254 33.56 33.38 20.67
N GLU A 255 32.87 34.33 21.30
CA GLU A 255 31.68 34.03 22.08
C GLU A 255 30.53 33.54 21.18
N GLU A 256 30.33 34.18 20.03
CA GLU A 256 29.34 33.79 19.02
C GLU A 256 29.65 32.40 18.44
N ASP A 257 30.91 32.14 18.08
CA ASP A 257 31.37 30.86 17.56
C ASP A 257 31.19 29.75 18.62
N PHE A 258 31.55 30.02 19.88
CA PHE A 258 31.35 29.05 20.95
C PHE A 258 29.87 28.70 21.16
N LYS A 259 28.97 29.70 21.13
CA LYS A 259 27.52 29.48 21.24
C LYS A 259 27.01 28.67 20.05
N LYS A 260 27.48 28.98 18.84
CA LYS A 260 27.09 28.28 17.62
C LYS A 260 27.55 26.82 17.65
N GLU A 261 28.82 26.57 17.94
CA GLU A 261 29.38 25.23 18.11
C GLU A 261 28.61 24.43 19.17
N ARG A 262 28.27 25.07 20.30
CA ARG A 262 27.47 24.45 21.36
C ARG A 262 26.08 24.05 20.87
N SER A 263 25.40 24.92 20.13
CA SER A 263 24.08 24.67 19.56
C SER A 263 24.10 23.58 18.48
N ASP A 264 25.12 23.57 17.62
CA ASP A 264 25.31 22.57 16.58
C ASP A 264 25.55 21.19 17.21
N ARG A 265 26.33 21.14 18.31
CA ARG A 265 26.55 19.91 19.07
C ARG A 265 25.26 19.38 19.70
N GLU A 266 24.39 20.25 20.19
CA GLU A 266 23.09 19.85 20.75
C GLU A 266 22.14 19.33 19.69
N ARG A 267 22.07 20.00 18.53
CA ARG A 267 21.29 19.51 17.37
C ARG A 267 21.78 18.13 16.94
N LEU A 268 23.10 17.95 16.77
CA LEU A 268 23.67 16.67 16.36
C LEU A 268 23.41 15.57 17.41
N ASN A 269 23.43 15.91 18.70
CA ASN A 269 23.11 14.95 19.76
C ASN A 269 21.63 14.52 19.71
N GLN A 270 20.70 15.45 19.43
CA GLN A 270 19.28 15.11 19.21
C GLN A 270 19.10 14.20 17.99
N GLU A 271 19.77 14.49 16.87
CA GLU A 271 19.75 13.62 15.69
C GLU A 271 20.29 12.23 16.00
N LYS A 272 21.39 12.14 16.77
CA LYS A 272 21.92 10.86 17.25
C LYS A 272 20.91 10.10 18.09
N GLU A 273 20.23 10.76 19.03
CA GLU A 273 19.22 10.12 19.89
C GLU A 273 18.00 9.63 19.09
N THR A 274 17.51 10.42 18.15
CA THR A 274 16.41 10.03 17.26
C THR A 274 16.80 8.84 16.36
N LEU A 275 17.99 8.85 15.77
CA LEU A 275 18.50 7.70 15.01
C LEU A 275 18.64 6.46 15.89
N GLN A 276 19.13 6.61 17.12
CA GLN A 276 19.24 5.50 18.06
C GLN A 276 17.87 4.91 18.43
N GLN A 277 16.84 5.75 18.61
CA GLN A 277 15.46 5.30 18.82
C GLN A 277 14.95 4.52 17.60
N ILE A 278 15.16 5.04 16.38
CA ILE A 278 14.74 4.36 15.13
C ILE A 278 15.41 2.99 14.99
N ILE A 279 16.71 2.89 15.31
CA ILE A 279 17.43 1.61 15.30
C ILE A 279 16.81 0.65 16.32
N GLN A 280 16.50 1.12 17.54
CA GLN A 280 15.90 0.28 18.57
C GLN A 280 14.49 -0.20 18.18
N THR A 281 13.66 0.67 17.62
CA THR A 281 12.31 0.30 17.16
C THR A 281 12.39 -0.69 15.99
N SER A 282 13.23 -0.42 14.99
CA SER A 282 13.45 -1.32 13.85
C SER A 282 13.95 -2.70 14.31
N GLN A 283 14.89 -2.75 15.26
CA GLN A 283 15.36 -4.01 15.83
C GLN A 283 14.23 -4.78 16.56
N SER A 284 13.36 -4.06 17.27
CA SER A 284 12.20 -4.68 17.94
C SER A 284 11.20 -5.26 16.94
N GLU A 285 10.95 -4.58 15.81
CA GLU A 285 10.09 -5.06 14.74
C GLU A 285 10.68 -6.27 14.03
N LEU A 286 11.99 -6.26 13.77
CA LEU A 286 12.71 -7.39 13.18
C LEU A 286 12.61 -8.62 14.10
N ASN A 287 12.81 -8.43 15.41
CA ASN A 287 12.66 -9.51 16.38
C ASN A 287 11.23 -10.06 16.44
N ARG A 288 10.21 -9.19 16.33
CA ARG A 288 8.80 -9.58 16.25
C ARG A 288 8.52 -10.40 14.99
N LEU A 289 8.92 -9.92 13.82
CA LEU A 289 8.75 -10.62 12.54
C LEU A 289 9.51 -11.95 12.53
N ASN A 290 10.73 -11.99 13.06
CA ASN A 290 11.52 -13.22 13.18
C ASN A 290 10.80 -14.26 14.06
N SER A 291 10.19 -13.82 15.16
CA SER A 291 9.38 -14.70 16.02
C SER A 291 8.15 -15.23 15.29
N GLN A 292 7.47 -14.40 14.49
CA GLN A 292 6.35 -14.82 13.64
C GLN A 292 6.79 -15.82 12.57
N ILE A 293 7.92 -15.58 11.89
CA ILE A 293 8.48 -16.49 10.89
C ILE A 293 8.77 -17.84 11.51
N LYS A 294 9.40 -17.88 12.70
CA LYS A 294 9.65 -19.13 13.44
C LYS A 294 8.35 -19.85 13.79
N ALA A 295 7.32 -19.14 14.26
CA ALA A 295 6.02 -19.74 14.54
C ALA A 295 5.39 -20.37 13.28
N CYS A 296 5.37 -19.63 12.17
CA CYS A 296 4.87 -20.12 10.88
C CYS A 296 5.68 -21.33 10.36
N GLN A 297 7.00 -21.34 10.56
CA GLN A 297 7.86 -22.49 10.20
C GLN A 297 7.48 -23.73 10.99
N MET A 298 7.27 -23.61 12.31
CA MET A 298 6.87 -24.74 13.16
C MET A 298 5.49 -25.28 12.76
N GLU A 299 4.54 -24.41 12.41
CA GLU A 299 3.23 -24.83 11.89
C GLU A 299 3.36 -25.57 10.55
N LYS A 300 4.18 -25.04 9.63
CA LYS A 300 4.48 -25.71 8.36
C LYS A 300 5.05 -27.11 8.59
N GLU A 301 6.06 -27.25 9.45
CA GLU A 301 6.64 -28.56 9.77
C GLU A 301 5.62 -29.52 10.41
N LYS A 302 4.76 -29.00 11.29
CA LYS A 302 3.69 -29.80 11.91
C LYS A 302 2.69 -30.31 10.86
N LEU A 303 2.25 -29.45 9.96
CA LEU A 303 1.36 -29.82 8.86
C LEU A 303 2.03 -30.80 7.89
N GLU A 304 3.32 -30.60 7.58
CA GLU A 304 4.08 -31.53 6.74
C GLU A 304 4.22 -32.91 7.40
N LYS A 305 4.44 -32.98 8.71
CA LYS A 305 4.43 -34.25 9.47
C LYS A 305 3.05 -34.92 9.43
N GLN A 306 1.97 -34.15 9.62
CA GLN A 306 0.60 -34.67 9.50
C GLN A 306 0.31 -35.20 8.09
N LEU A 307 0.77 -34.49 7.06
CA LEU A 307 0.64 -34.93 5.68
C LEU A 307 1.41 -36.23 5.43
N LYS A 308 2.68 -36.33 5.88
CA LYS A 308 3.46 -37.56 5.77
C LYS A 308 2.82 -38.73 6.50
N GLN A 309 2.22 -38.52 7.68
CA GLN A 309 1.47 -39.56 8.39
C GLN A 309 0.21 -39.99 7.62
N MET A 310 -0.50 -39.06 6.98
CA MET A 310 -1.69 -39.37 6.17
C MET A 310 -1.31 -40.16 4.90
N TYR A 311 -0.21 -39.81 4.25
CA TYR A 311 0.25 -40.45 3.00
C TYR A 311 1.00 -41.77 3.23
N PHE A 312 1.44 -42.06 4.45
CA PHE A 312 2.01 -43.36 4.84
C PHE A 312 1.32 -43.95 6.07
N PRO A 313 0.08 -44.48 5.95
CA PRO A 313 -0.42 -45.44 6.91
C PRO A 313 0.42 -46.71 6.70
N ILE A 314 1.32 -47.02 7.64
CA ILE A 314 2.06 -48.28 7.63
C ILE A 314 1.01 -49.40 7.81
N CYS A 315 0.57 -49.98 6.71
CA CYS A 315 0.05 -51.33 6.71
C CYS A 315 1.25 -52.26 6.83
N ASN A 316 1.32 -53.03 7.93
CA ASN A 316 2.23 -54.16 8.07
C ASN A 316 1.82 -55.35 7.16
N CYS A 317 1.51 -55.05 5.90
CA CYS A 317 1.27 -56.05 4.87
C CYS A 317 2.47 -56.00 3.91
N GLY A 318 3.36 -56.98 4.04
CA GLY A 318 4.67 -57.04 3.38
C GLY A 318 4.61 -57.15 1.86
N LEU A 319 4.37 -56.04 1.17
CA LEU A 319 4.55 -55.93 -0.27
C LEU A 319 5.46 -54.74 -0.59
N ASN A 320 6.69 -55.11 -0.96
CA ASN A 320 7.70 -54.25 -1.58
C ASN A 320 7.13 -53.55 -2.81
N PHE A 321 6.80 -52.27 -2.69
CA PHE A 321 6.72 -51.39 -3.86
C PHE A 321 8.07 -50.71 -4.04
N HIS A 322 8.86 -51.26 -4.97
CA HIS A 322 10.01 -50.60 -5.55
C HIS A 322 9.52 -49.35 -6.31
N LEU A 323 9.45 -48.20 -5.65
CA LEU A 323 9.53 -46.93 -6.35
C LEU A 323 11.02 -46.68 -6.62
N ARG A 324 11.45 -47.08 -7.80
CA ARG A 324 12.81 -46.86 -8.31
C ARG A 324 12.99 -45.36 -8.51
N ASP A 325 13.70 -44.75 -7.56
CA ASP A 325 14.17 -43.37 -7.61
C ASP A 325 15.26 -43.26 -8.71
N PRO A 326 15.12 -42.40 -9.74
CA PRO A 326 16.21 -42.16 -10.68
C PRO A 326 17.12 -41.04 -10.14
N CYS A 327 17.78 -41.31 -9.02
CA CYS A 327 18.90 -40.53 -8.50
C CYS A 327 19.75 -41.52 -7.69
N THR A 328 20.70 -42.26 -8.27
CA THR A 328 22.07 -41.78 -8.52
C THR A 328 22.90 -43.02 -8.88
N LEU A 329 23.89 -42.91 -9.78
CA LEU A 329 25.31 -43.07 -9.43
C LEU A 329 26.24 -42.97 -10.66
N ALA A 330 27.49 -42.57 -10.36
CA ALA A 330 28.72 -42.41 -11.15
C ALA A 330 28.95 -40.93 -11.55
N ASP A 331 29.89 -40.18 -10.94
CA ASP A 331 31.26 -40.58 -10.56
C ASP A 331 31.83 -39.72 -9.40
N PRO A 332 32.71 -40.27 -8.54
CA PRO A 332 33.53 -39.53 -7.58
C PRO A 332 34.97 -39.38 -8.09
N GLY A 333 35.46 -38.15 -8.25
CA GLY A 333 36.91 -37.92 -8.36
C GLY A 333 37.35 -36.64 -9.05
N THR A 334 38.05 -35.81 -8.27
CA THR A 334 39.03 -34.78 -8.69
C THR A 334 38.51 -33.38 -9.06
N ALA A 335 38.48 -32.48 -8.06
CA ALA A 335 38.91 -31.08 -8.17
C ALA A 335 38.96 -30.49 -6.74
N GLN A 336 40.09 -30.69 -6.05
CA GLN A 336 40.95 -29.60 -5.57
C GLN A 336 40.19 -28.40 -4.97
N ASP A 337 40.12 -28.44 -3.64
CA ASP A 337 40.41 -27.33 -2.73
C ASP A 337 40.77 -26.00 -3.41
N LEU A 338 39.86 -25.03 -3.33
CA LEU A 338 40.24 -23.62 -3.35
C LEU A 338 39.46 -22.85 -2.31
N HIS A 339 39.96 -22.97 -1.08
CA HIS A 339 39.84 -21.98 -0.03
C HIS A 339 40.11 -20.55 -0.57
N LYS A 340 39.08 -19.71 -0.74
CA LYS A 340 39.22 -18.24 -0.88
C LYS A 340 38.01 -17.49 -0.29
N HIS A 341 38.21 -17.11 0.98
CA HIS A 341 37.77 -15.91 1.71
C HIS A 341 36.29 -15.43 1.74
N PRO A 342 35.82 -14.94 2.91
CA PRO A 342 34.57 -14.18 3.04
C PRO A 342 34.77 -12.74 2.53
N PRO A 343 33.69 -12.04 2.13
CA PRO A 343 33.78 -10.62 1.78
C PRO A 343 34.14 -9.80 3.02
N ASP A 344 35.28 -9.12 2.93
CA ASP A 344 35.83 -8.17 3.90
C ASP A 344 34.93 -6.93 3.93
N TYR A 345 34.00 -6.86 4.89
CA TYR A 345 33.27 -5.63 5.19
C TYR A 345 34.19 -4.67 5.94
N GLN A 346 35.02 -3.93 5.21
CA GLN A 346 35.71 -2.76 5.75
C GLN A 346 34.76 -1.57 5.76
N TRP A 347 34.06 -1.39 6.87
CA TRP A 347 33.63 -0.05 7.27
C TRP A 347 34.86 0.74 7.67
N TYR A 348 35.32 1.64 6.81
CA TYR A 348 36.25 2.70 7.18
C TYR A 348 35.46 3.96 7.48
N ALA A 349 35.61 4.47 8.70
CA ALA A 349 35.19 5.79 9.11
C ALA A 349 36.10 6.85 8.47
N PRO A 350 35.58 8.01 8.02
CA PRO A 350 36.42 9.16 7.70
C PRO A 350 36.76 9.89 9.01
N ASP A 351 37.91 9.57 9.59
CA ASP A 351 38.56 10.38 10.64
C ASP A 351 40.07 10.38 10.40
N GLN A 352 40.54 11.18 9.43
CA GLN A 352 41.90 11.71 9.41
C GLN A 352 41.86 13.13 8.83
N PHE A 353 42.01 14.12 9.71
CA PHE A 353 42.37 15.48 9.35
C PHE A 353 43.70 15.47 8.57
N PRO A 354 43.87 16.30 7.53
CA PRO A 354 45.15 16.44 6.84
C PRO A 354 46.18 17.13 7.76
N PRO A 355 47.46 16.75 7.71
CA PRO A 355 48.50 17.49 8.41
C PRO A 355 48.72 18.85 7.72
N ASP A 356 48.79 19.86 8.57
CA ASP A 356 49.28 21.20 8.30
C ASP A 356 50.53 21.18 7.39
N VAL A 357 50.42 21.74 6.19
CA VAL A 357 51.60 22.12 5.39
C VAL A 357 51.50 23.61 5.11
N GLN A 358 52.29 24.33 5.90
CA GLN A 358 52.58 25.75 5.76
C GLN A 358 53.01 26.08 4.32
N HIS A 359 52.27 26.98 3.69
CA HIS A 359 52.78 27.76 2.57
C HIS A 359 53.91 28.66 3.05
N LYS A 360 55.15 28.19 2.94
CA LYS A 360 56.35 29.03 3.01
C LYS A 360 56.57 29.62 1.61
N ALA A 361 55.99 30.79 1.37
CA ALA A 361 56.33 31.61 0.22
C ALA A 361 57.68 32.31 0.48
N ASN A 362 58.76 31.70 0.02
CA ASN A 362 60.05 32.33 -0.34
C ASN A 362 60.46 31.60 -1.62
N GLY A 363 60.39 32.21 -2.80
CA GLY A 363 61.26 33.30 -3.20
C GLY A 363 62.35 32.74 -4.11
N PHE A 364 62.03 32.51 -5.39
CA PHE A 364 63.03 32.35 -6.43
C PHE A 364 62.75 33.35 -7.54
N SER A 365 63.46 34.48 -7.43
CA SER A 365 63.70 35.45 -8.48
C SER A 365 64.68 34.84 -9.47
N SER A 366 64.27 34.70 -10.74
CA SER A 366 65.21 34.56 -11.85
C SER A 366 65.49 35.93 -12.45
N GLU A 367 66.78 36.19 -12.50
CA GLU A 367 67.54 37.26 -13.16
C GLU A 367 66.88 37.97 -14.35
N LYS A 368 67.00 39.30 -14.33
CA LYS A 368 67.53 40.06 -15.48
C LYS A 368 68.18 41.36 -14.98
N LYS A 369 69.52 41.35 -14.97
CA LYS A 369 70.34 42.56 -15.14
C LYS A 369 70.06 43.15 -16.52
N VAL A 370 70.00 44.47 -16.62
CA VAL A 370 70.66 45.31 -17.64
C VAL A 370 70.31 46.78 -17.41
N ASN A 371 71.36 47.59 -17.22
CA ASN A 371 71.60 49.02 -17.58
C ASN A 371 70.45 50.02 -17.39
N GLN A 372 70.60 51.17 -16.74
CA GLN A 372 71.69 52.16 -16.79
C GLN A 372 71.51 53.16 -15.64
#